data_AF-F2F837-F1
#
_entry.id   AF-F2F837-F1
#
_cell.length_a   1.000
_cell.length_b   1.000
_cell.length_c   1.000
_cell.angle_alpha   90.00
_cell.angle_beta   90.00
_cell.angle_gamma   90.00
#
_symmetry.space_group_name_H-M   'P 1'
#
loop_
_entity.id
_entity.type
_entity.pdbx_description
1 polymer ?
#
loop_
_entity_poly.entity_id
_entity_poly.type
_entity_poly.pdbx_seq_one_letter_code
_entity_poly.pdbx_strand_id
1 'polypeptide(L)' 'MGRPISNEALLLEIEEKRKQMIQSGLENGLRSAKTIQLSVQVDNLMNAFNQSRSAHLLFKH' A
#
# COMPACT_ATOMS: atom_id res chain seq x y z
N MET A 1 13.42 16.27 -10.00
CA MET A 1 12.52 16.58 -8.87
C MET A 1 11.24 15.78 -9.06
N GLY A 2 11.12 14.61 -8.42
CA GLY A 2 9.88 13.82 -8.49
C GLY A 2 8.79 14.53 -7.70
N ARG A 3 7.61 14.73 -8.28
CA ARG A 3 6.46 15.33 -7.55
C ARG A 3 6.15 14.46 -6.33
N PRO A 4 5.82 15.05 -5.16
CA PRO A 4 5.30 14.29 -4.05
C PRO A 4 4.03 13.57 -4.50
N ILE A 5 4.00 12.25 -4.34
CA ILE A 5 2.81 11.43 -4.59
C ILE A 5 1.72 11.96 -3.66
N SER A 6 0.58 12.37 -4.20
CA SER A 6 -0.54 12.82 -3.38
C SER A 6 -1.07 11.64 -2.56
N ASN A 7 -1.57 11.92 -1.35
CA ASN A 7 -2.19 10.89 -0.50
C ASN A 7 -3.28 10.09 -1.22
N GLU A 8 -3.99 10.72 -2.17
CA GLU A 8 -4.98 10.06 -3.03
C GLU A 8 -4.35 9.05 -4.00
N ALA A 9 -3.25 9.39 -4.66
CA ALA A 9 -2.55 8.46 -5.55
C ALA A 9 -2.02 7.24 -4.79
N LEU A 10 -1.53 7.43 -3.56
CA LEU A 10 -1.07 6.35 -2.70
C LEU A 10 -2.23 5.44 -2.25
N LEU A 11 -3.40 6.01 -1.95
CA LEU A 11 -4.60 5.23 -1.64
C LEU A 11 -5.09 4.39 -2.83
N LEU A 12 -5.05 4.94 -4.03
CA LEU A 12 -5.38 4.21 -5.25
C LEU A 12 -4.41 3.04 -5.49
N GLU A 13 -3.11 3.26 -5.26
CA GLU A 13 -2.11 2.21 -5.41
C GLU A 13 -2.28 1.10 -4.36
N ILE A 14 -2.59 1.45 -3.11
CA ILE A 14 -2.93 0.47 -2.05
C ILE A 14 -4.12 -0.37 -2.46
N GLU A 15 -5.21 0.26 -2.94
CA GLU A 15 -6.43 -0.44 -3.36
C GLU A 15 -6.15 -1.41 -4.51
N GLU A 16 -5.42 -0.96 -5.52
CA GLU A 16 -5.07 -1.79 -6.67
C GLU A 16 -4.20 -2.98 -6.26
N LYS A 17 -3.18 -2.75 -5.44
CA LYS A 17 -2.32 -3.82 -4.94
C LYS A 17 -3.08 -4.80 -4.05
N ARG A 18 -4.04 -4.32 -3.25
CA ARG A 18 -4.91 -5.18 -2.43
C ARG A 18 -5.78 -6.10 -3.29
N LYS A 19 -6.35 -5.59 -4.38
CA LYS A 19 -7.12 -6.41 -5.34
C LYS A 19 -6.26 -7.51 -5.94
N GLN A 20 -5.04 -7.18 -6.37
CA GLN A 20 -4.09 -8.16 -6.90
C GLN A 20 -3.72 -9.23 -5.88
N MET A 21 -3.49 -8.84 -4.61
CA MET A 21 -3.22 -9.77 -3.52
C MET A 21 -4.39 -10.74 -3.29
N ILE A 22 -5.62 -10.23 -3.24
CA ILE A 22 -6.83 -11.05 -3.06
C ILE A 22 -6.96 -12.03 -4.24
N GLN A 23 -6.84 -11.55 -5.48
CA GLN A 23 -6.92 -12.38 -6.66
C GLN A 23 -5.86 -13.49 -6.65
N SER A 24 -4.61 -13.14 -6.31
CA SER A 24 -3.54 -14.13 -6.17
C SER A 24 -3.81 -15.15 -5.05
N GLY A 25 -4.44 -14.71 -3.96
CA GLY A 25 -4.87 -15.59 -2.87
C GLY A 25 -5.92 -16.61 -3.30
N LEU A 26 -6.84 -16.21 -4.18
CA LEU A 26 -7.86 -17.09 -4.77
C LEU A 26 -7.26 -18.06 -5.78
N GLU A 27 -6.34 -17.61 -6.63
CA GLU A 27 -5.75 -18.42 -7.71
C GLU A 27 -4.64 -19.36 -7.24
N ASN A 28 -3.75 -18.86 -6.38
CA ASN A 28 -2.49 -19.53 -6.03
C ASN A 28 -2.43 -19.95 -4.56
N GLY A 29 -3.43 -19.56 -3.76
CA GLY A 29 -3.44 -19.73 -2.32
C GLY A 29 -2.69 -18.62 -1.57
N LEU A 30 -3.08 -18.43 -0.31
CA LEU A 30 -2.53 -17.39 0.58
C LEU A 30 -1.06 -17.59 0.93
N ARG A 31 -0.57 -18.82 0.87
CA ARG A 31 0.82 -19.17 1.16
C ARG A 31 1.73 -19.18 -0.08
N SER A 32 1.19 -18.89 -1.26
CA SER A 32 2.05 -18.79 -2.45
C SER A 32 3.04 -17.63 -2.31
N ALA A 33 4.23 -17.80 -2.87
CA ALA A 33 5.25 -16.76 -2.89
C ALA A 33 4.70 -15.45 -3.49
N LYS A 34 3.87 -15.55 -4.54
CA LYS A 34 3.21 -14.41 -5.18
C LYS A 34 2.28 -13.66 -4.23
N THR A 35 1.41 -14.37 -3.50
CA THR A 35 0.49 -13.72 -2.55
C THR A 35 1.24 -13.10 -1.37
N ILE A 36 2.31 -13.76 -0.89
CA ILE A 36 3.16 -13.21 0.19
C ILE A 36 3.87 -11.93 -0.27
N GLN A 37 4.43 -11.91 -1.48
CA GLN A 37 5.08 -10.71 -2.03
C GLN A 37 4.09 -9.55 -2.19
N LEU A 38 2.87 -9.84 -2.65
CA LEU A 38 1.81 -8.83 -2.76
C LEU A 38 1.42 -8.29 -1.39
N SER A 39 1.33 -9.15 -0.36
CA SER A 39 1.08 -8.73 1.02
C SER A 39 2.13 -7.75 1.55
N VAL A 40 3.42 -8.05 1.33
CA VAL A 40 4.52 -7.14 1.71
C VAL A 40 4.44 -5.80 0.98
N GLN A 41 4.06 -5.81 -0.31
CA GLN A 41 3.89 -4.56 -1.07
C GLN A 41 2.73 -3.72 -0.55
N VAL A 42 1.59 -4.34 -0.22
CA VAL A 42 0.44 -3.64 0.39
C VAL A 42 0.84 -3.04 1.74
N ASP A 43 1.55 -3.79 2.58
CA ASP A 43 2.00 -3.31 3.89
C ASP A 43 2.94 -2.10 3.77
N ASN A 44 3.92 -2.16 2.86
CA ASN A 44 4.82 -1.04 2.60
C ASN A 44 4.09 0.23 2.14
N LEU A 45 3.09 0.09 1.26
CA LEU A 45 2.30 1.22 0.79
C LEU A 45 1.43 1.82 1.92
N MET A 46 0.83 0.97 2.76
CA MET A 46 0.08 1.43 3.94
C MET A 46 1.00 2.14 4.95
N ASN A 47 2.22 1.64 5.15
CA ASN A 47 3.20 2.28 6.01
C ASN A 47 3.63 3.64 5.47
N ALA A 48 3.88 3.76 4.16
CA ALA A 48 4.18 5.04 3.53
C ALA A 48 3.02 6.04 3.68
N PHE A 49 1.78 5.58 3.53
CA PHE A 49 0.58 6.42 3.71
C PHE A 49 0.44 6.88 5.16
N ASN A 50 0.63 5.96 6.12
CA ASN A 50 0.60 6.28 7.54
C ASN A 50 1.70 7.27 7.93
N GLN A 51 2.91 7.14 7.39
CA GLN A 51 4.00 8.10 7.62
C GLN A 51 3.66 9.49 7.07
N SER A 52 3.15 9.56 5.84
CA SER A 52 2.69 10.82 5.23
C SER A 52 1.59 11.49 6.07
N ARG A 53 0.64 10.69 6.58
CA ARG A 53 -0.45 11.17 7.43
C ARG A 53 0.04 11.64 8.82
N SER A 54 0.94 10.88 9.45
CA SER A 54 1.47 11.20 10.78
C SER A 54 2.37 12.44 10.77
N ALA A 55 3.14 12.66 9.70
CA ALA A 55 3.90 13.90 9.51
C ALA A 55 2.98 15.12 9.43
N HIS A 56 1.79 14.99 8.85
CA HIS A 56 0.81 16.08 8.74
C HIS A 56 0.14 16.46 10.09
N LEU A 57 0.14 15.55 11.08
CA LEU A 57 -0.41 15.82 12.42
C LEU A 57 0.57 16.51 13.36
N LEU A 58 1.88 16.43 13.08
CA LEU A 58 2.93 17.04 13.92
C LEU A 58 3.14 18.54 13.66
N PHE A 59 2.64 19.09 12.55
CA PHE A 59 2.77 20.51 12.19
C PHE A 59 1.49 21.33 12.34
N LYS A 60 0.48 20.80 13.07
CA LYS A 60 -0.72 21.55 13.47
C LYS A 60 -0.59 22.05 14.92
N HIS A 61 0.20 23.08 15.15
CA HIS A 61 0.19 23.89 16.38
C HIS A 61 0.36 25.36 16.05
#